data_AF-A0A954I582-F1
#
_entry.id   AF-A0A954I582-F1
#
_cell.length_a   1.000
_cell.length_b   1.000
_cell.length_c   1.000
_cell.angle_alpha   90.00
_cell.angle_beta   90.00
_cell.angle_gamma   90.00
#
_symmetry.space_group_name_H-M   'P 1'
#
loop_
_entity.id
_entity.type
_entity.pdbx_description
1 polymer ?
#
loop_
_entity_poly.entity_id
_entity_poly.type
_entity_poly.pdbx_seq_one_letter_code
_entity_poly.pdbx_strand_id
1 'polypeptide(L)'
;AGNSGTFITDPPLGNSIENSTIVGHANATQATTLGAVRYANTPAFGGTLTAEGFSSLGGTPIIGDTLRHKPDLMAPNGVNTSVSFGALDSEMDGIPNFFGTSAAAPHAAGVAALLFEAQSSFGINPPINIRQLLNATAIDMNSPGFDFTSGYGFISAYNALAAIANPIPILDNLNLDNLNTEIYQPGDIEFTLI
;
A
#
# COMPACT_ATOMS: atom_id res chain seq x y z
N ALA A 1 4.85 12.87 0.98
CA ALA A 1 4.96 13.05 -0.48
C ALA A 1 6.28 13.75 -0.76
N GLY A 2 7.02 13.29 -1.76
CA GLY A 2 8.24 13.93 -2.27
C GLY A 2 8.26 13.70 -3.77
N ASN A 3 8.33 14.77 -4.55
CA ASN A 3 8.67 14.66 -5.96
C ASN A 3 10.19 14.77 -6.03
N SER A 4 10.85 13.87 -6.76
CA SER A 4 12.19 14.16 -7.24
C SER A 4 12.00 15.33 -8.21
N GLY A 5 12.37 16.54 -7.77
CA GLY A 5 12.57 17.64 -8.72
C GLY A 5 13.39 17.10 -9.89
N THR A 6 13.10 17.51 -11.12
CA THR A 6 13.61 16.91 -12.36
C THR A 6 15.10 16.59 -12.32
N PHE A 7 15.46 15.39 -11.89
CA PHE A 7 16.81 14.83 -11.95
C PHE A 7 16.73 13.66 -12.94
N ILE A 8 16.92 13.99 -14.21
CA ILE A 8 17.14 12.98 -15.25
C ILE A 8 18.51 12.35 -14.94
N THR A 9 18.50 11.06 -14.60
CA THR A 9 19.72 10.25 -14.73
C THR A 9 19.57 9.41 -15.99
N ASP A 10 20.47 9.66 -16.94
CA ASP A 10 20.71 8.85 -18.13
C ASP A 10 22.08 8.15 -17.88
N PRO A 11 22.16 6.80 -17.85
CA PRO A 11 21.16 5.81 -18.27
C PRO A 11 20.04 5.59 -17.23
N PRO A 12 18.96 4.85 -17.55
CA PRO A 12 17.98 4.42 -16.56
C PRO A 12 18.67 3.46 -15.58
N LEU A 13 19.12 3.99 -14.45
CA LEU A 13 19.86 3.23 -13.44
C LEU A 13 18.88 2.54 -12.52
N GLY A 14 18.86 1.21 -12.58
CA GLY A 14 18.03 0.38 -11.71
C GLY A 14 18.35 0.56 -10.23
N ASN A 15 17.33 0.38 -9.40
CA ASN A 15 17.29 0.00 -7.96
C ASN A 15 18.46 0.37 -7.01
N SER A 16 19.29 1.37 -7.34
CA SER A 16 20.49 1.68 -6.58
C SER A 16 20.21 2.70 -5.49
N ILE A 17 20.67 2.39 -4.29
CA ILE A 17 20.72 3.29 -3.11
C ILE A 17 21.45 4.63 -3.39
N GLU A 18 22.20 4.71 -4.51
CA GLU A 18 22.96 5.88 -4.91
C GLU A 18 22.11 7.02 -5.51
N ASN A 19 20.86 6.72 -5.89
CA ASN A 19 19.93 7.70 -6.47
C ASN A 19 18.74 8.04 -5.54
N SER A 20 18.87 7.79 -4.24
CA SER A 20 17.78 8.05 -3.30
C SER A 20 17.44 9.53 -3.18
N THR A 21 16.16 9.84 -3.32
CA THR A 21 15.63 11.22 -3.22
C THR A 21 14.54 11.36 -2.15
N ILE A 22 14.25 10.30 -1.38
CA ILE A 22 13.37 10.36 -0.20
C ILE A 22 14.16 10.80 1.03
N VAL A 23 13.92 12.03 1.49
CA VAL A 23 14.61 12.64 2.64
C VAL A 23 13.63 13.23 3.66
N GLY A 24 14.14 13.62 4.84
CA GLY A 24 13.38 14.33 5.86
C GLY A 24 12.15 13.55 6.35
N HIS A 25 11.01 14.23 6.47
CA HIS A 25 9.76 13.63 6.98
C HIS A 25 9.25 12.45 6.13
N ALA A 26 9.54 12.46 4.82
CA ALA A 26 9.19 11.34 3.95
C ALA A 26 10.06 10.09 4.20
N ASN A 27 11.23 10.25 4.84
CA ASN A 27 12.05 9.13 5.27
C ASN A 27 11.77 8.71 6.73
N ALA A 28 10.78 9.28 7.41
CA ALA A 28 10.49 8.94 8.81
C ALA A 28 9.93 7.51 8.96
N THR A 29 10.37 6.78 10.00
CA THR A 29 9.96 5.38 10.28
C THR A 29 8.44 5.22 10.45
N GLN A 30 7.80 6.21 11.05
CA GLN A 30 6.34 6.19 11.31
C GLN A 30 5.52 6.86 10.21
N ALA A 31 6.15 7.55 9.25
CA ALA A 31 5.43 8.07 8.11
C ALA A 31 5.05 6.92 7.16
N THR A 32 3.93 7.05 6.46
CA THR A 32 3.64 6.25 5.27
C THR A 32 3.96 7.13 4.07
N THR A 33 4.87 6.67 3.22
CA THR A 33 5.43 7.44 2.11
C THR A 33 4.94 6.86 0.80
N LEU A 34 4.34 7.71 -0.02
CA LEU A 34 3.69 7.30 -1.26
C LEU A 34 4.51 7.80 -2.45
N GLY A 35 4.77 6.90 -3.39
CA GLY A 35 5.12 7.25 -4.75
C GLY A 35 3.88 7.40 -5.64
N ALA A 36 4.10 7.76 -6.91
CA ALA A 36 3.02 8.05 -7.85
C ALA A 36 3.01 7.09 -9.05
N VAL A 37 1.81 6.67 -9.44
CA VAL A 37 1.51 5.96 -10.70
C VAL A 37 0.42 6.72 -11.42
N ARG A 38 0.55 6.91 -12.74
CA ARG A 38 -0.49 7.60 -13.53
C ARG A 38 -1.81 6.84 -13.45
N TYR A 39 -2.94 7.53 -13.26
CA TYR A 39 -4.25 6.88 -13.22
C TYR A 39 -4.51 5.99 -14.47
N ALA A 40 -4.10 6.45 -15.65
CA ALA A 40 -4.26 5.72 -16.92
C ALA A 40 -3.42 4.44 -16.98
N ASN A 41 -2.35 4.35 -16.19
CA ASN A 41 -1.47 3.19 -16.10
C ASN A 41 -1.94 2.18 -15.04
N THR A 42 -3.13 2.37 -14.47
CA THR A 42 -3.68 1.45 -13.47
C THR A 42 -4.51 0.34 -14.13
N PRO A 43 -4.66 -0.84 -13.46
CA PRO A 43 -5.45 -1.94 -13.99
C PRO A 43 -6.90 -1.57 -14.36
N ALA A 44 -7.50 -0.60 -13.66
CA ALA A 44 -8.85 -0.13 -13.92
C ALA A 44 -9.01 0.51 -15.32
N PHE A 45 -7.93 1.02 -15.90
CA PHE A 45 -7.90 1.64 -17.23
C PHE A 45 -7.19 0.76 -18.27
N GLY A 46 -6.90 -0.50 -17.94
CA GLY A 46 -6.19 -1.44 -18.83
C GLY A 46 -4.71 -1.10 -19.03
N GLY A 47 -4.15 -0.22 -18.21
CA GLY A 47 -2.74 0.17 -18.27
C GLY A 47 -1.84 -0.76 -17.46
N THR A 48 -0.54 -0.70 -17.77
CA THR A 48 0.50 -1.40 -17.02
C THR A 48 1.04 -0.49 -15.92
N LEU A 49 1.04 -0.99 -14.68
CA LEU A 49 1.56 -0.24 -13.53
C LEU A 49 3.02 0.13 -13.77
N THR A 50 3.31 1.43 -13.75
CA THR A 50 4.67 1.97 -13.90
C THR A 50 4.78 3.21 -13.04
N ALA A 51 5.84 3.28 -12.23
CA ALA A 51 6.11 4.43 -11.39
C ALA A 51 6.42 5.66 -12.26
N GLU A 52 5.89 6.81 -11.87
CA GLU A 52 6.14 8.07 -12.56
C GLU A 52 7.62 8.47 -12.43
N GLY A 53 8.20 9.04 -13.48
CA GLY A 53 9.62 9.43 -13.50
C GLY A 53 10.00 10.49 -12.46
N PHE A 54 9.03 11.27 -11.97
CA PHE A 54 9.23 12.24 -10.88
C PHE A 54 9.00 11.66 -9.48
N SER A 55 8.63 10.38 -9.36
CA SER A 55 8.42 9.74 -8.07
C SER A 55 9.77 9.58 -7.36
N SER A 56 9.87 10.07 -6.12
CA SER A 56 11.11 9.93 -5.36
C SER A 56 11.44 8.47 -5.07
N LEU A 57 12.73 8.15 -5.10
CA LEU A 57 13.30 6.83 -4.84
C LEU A 57 13.81 6.74 -3.40
N GLY A 58 13.68 5.59 -2.76
CA GLY A 58 14.26 5.34 -1.46
C GLY A 58 15.72 4.89 -1.51
N GLY A 59 16.25 4.56 -0.34
CA GLY A 59 17.65 4.21 -0.17
C GLY A 59 18.47 5.23 0.64
N THR A 60 17.85 6.32 1.13
CA THR A 60 18.56 7.35 1.90
C THR A 60 18.88 6.81 3.29
N PRO A 61 20.17 6.62 3.64
CA PRO A 61 20.57 6.17 4.96
C PRO A 61 20.33 7.28 5.99
N ILE A 62 20.09 6.88 7.24
CA ILE A 62 20.01 7.80 8.38
C ILE A 62 21.13 7.41 9.34
N ILE A 63 21.94 8.41 9.72
CA ILE A 63 23.08 8.19 10.61
C ILE A 63 22.59 7.59 11.92
N GLY A 64 23.08 6.40 12.26
CA GLY A 64 22.71 5.68 13.49
C GLY A 64 21.42 4.86 13.40
N ASP A 65 20.86 4.65 12.21
CA ASP A 65 19.69 3.79 11.98
C ASP A 65 19.91 2.81 10.82
N THR A 66 19.07 1.77 10.77
CA THR A 66 18.97 0.84 9.65
C THR A 66 18.39 1.52 8.41
N LEU A 67 18.73 0.97 7.24
CA LEU A 67 18.19 1.45 5.97
C LEU A 67 16.68 1.20 5.93
N ARG A 68 15.91 2.29 5.77
CA ARG A 68 14.45 2.24 5.82
C ARG A 68 13.87 1.86 4.46
N HIS A 69 12.85 1.02 4.48
CA HIS A 69 12.06 0.65 3.31
C HIS A 69 11.12 1.80 2.92
N LYS A 70 11.54 2.57 1.91
CA LYS A 70 10.80 3.70 1.34
C LYS A 70 10.89 3.70 -0.20
N PRO A 71 9.89 4.23 -0.94
CA PRO A 71 8.55 4.55 -0.45
C PRO A 71 7.84 3.31 0.09
N ASP A 72 6.77 3.44 0.87
CA ASP A 72 6.01 2.28 1.34
C ASP A 72 5.19 1.70 0.20
N LEU A 73 4.47 2.55 -0.53
CA LEU A 73 3.48 2.16 -1.53
C LEU A 73 3.44 3.14 -2.69
N MET A 74 2.79 2.72 -3.77
CA MET A 74 2.44 3.52 -4.93
C MET A 74 0.94 3.78 -4.97
N ALA A 75 0.53 4.99 -5.35
CA ALA A 75 -0.89 5.33 -5.49
C ALA A 75 -1.18 6.19 -6.75
N PRO A 76 -2.44 6.22 -7.23
CA PRO A 76 -2.84 6.99 -8.40
C PRO A 76 -2.54 8.48 -8.29
N ASN A 77 -2.08 9.06 -9.40
CA ASN A 77 -1.91 10.49 -9.59
C ASN A 77 -2.42 10.91 -10.98
N GLY A 78 -2.49 12.22 -11.22
CA GLY A 78 -3.02 12.77 -12.47
C GLY A 78 -4.54 12.64 -12.56
N VAL A 79 -5.22 12.54 -11.41
CA VAL A 79 -6.67 12.38 -11.32
C VAL A 79 -7.38 13.73 -11.39
N ASN A 80 -8.63 13.73 -11.83
CA ASN A 80 -9.47 14.93 -11.84
C ASN A 80 -9.66 15.51 -10.43
N THR A 81 -9.64 16.84 -10.33
CA THR A 81 -9.91 17.57 -9.10
C THR A 81 -10.87 18.72 -9.36
N SER A 82 -11.77 18.98 -8.41
CA SER A 82 -12.68 20.13 -8.47
C SER A 82 -11.98 21.46 -8.15
N VAL A 83 -10.75 21.40 -7.63
CA VAL A 83 -9.96 22.59 -7.28
C VAL A 83 -9.00 22.89 -8.43
N SER A 84 -9.15 24.06 -9.05
CA SER A 84 -8.24 24.49 -10.10
C SER A 84 -6.92 25.00 -9.50
N PHE A 85 -5.86 24.23 -9.72
CA PHE A 85 -4.49 24.62 -9.40
C PHE A 85 -3.73 25.17 -10.63
N GLY A 86 -4.46 25.57 -11.69
CA GLY A 86 -3.86 25.95 -12.97
C GLY A 86 -3.24 24.77 -13.73
N ALA A 87 -3.70 23.56 -13.45
CA ALA A 87 -3.20 22.33 -14.03
C ALA A 87 -3.86 22.00 -15.37
N LEU A 88 -3.25 21.06 -16.10
CA LEU A 88 -3.73 20.57 -17.40
C LEU A 88 -5.05 19.80 -17.23
N ASP A 89 -5.87 19.84 -18.28
CA ASP A 89 -7.00 18.95 -18.50
C ASP A 89 -6.60 18.04 -19.66
N SER A 90 -6.11 16.84 -19.32
CA SER A 90 -5.52 15.92 -20.30
C SER A 90 -6.58 15.19 -21.12
N GLU A 91 -7.79 15.07 -20.57
CA GLU A 91 -8.93 14.38 -21.15
C GLU A 91 -9.85 15.31 -21.93
N MET A 92 -9.66 16.63 -21.81
CA MET A 92 -10.49 17.68 -22.40
C MET A 92 -11.96 17.60 -21.95
N ASP A 93 -12.19 17.18 -20.70
CA ASP A 93 -13.52 17.04 -20.10
C ASP A 93 -13.97 18.28 -19.31
N GLY A 94 -13.12 19.31 -19.23
CA GLY A 94 -13.35 20.54 -18.51
C GLY A 94 -12.99 20.49 -17.03
N ILE A 95 -12.39 19.39 -16.54
CA ILE A 95 -11.99 19.19 -15.16
C ILE A 95 -10.46 19.10 -15.09
N PRO A 96 -9.77 19.99 -14.36
CA PRO A 96 -8.32 19.96 -14.28
C PRO A 96 -7.83 18.70 -13.54
N ASN A 97 -6.73 18.12 -14.01
CA ASN A 97 -6.05 17.02 -13.32
C ASN A 97 -5.12 17.54 -12.22
N PHE A 98 -4.87 16.72 -11.20
CA PHE A 98 -3.86 16.99 -10.17
C PHE A 98 -2.77 15.92 -10.20
N PHE A 99 -1.53 16.35 -10.46
CA PHE A 99 -0.36 15.48 -10.65
C PHE A 99 0.58 15.49 -9.45
N GLY A 100 1.39 14.44 -9.35
CA GLY A 100 2.47 14.34 -8.38
C GLY A 100 2.20 13.37 -7.25
N THR A 101 3.23 13.08 -6.45
CA THR A 101 3.08 12.30 -5.21
C THR A 101 2.16 12.99 -4.19
N SER A 102 1.97 14.31 -4.33
CA SER A 102 0.97 15.10 -3.60
C SER A 102 -0.47 14.72 -3.95
N ALA A 103 -0.75 14.20 -5.14
CA ALA A 103 -2.06 13.65 -5.51
C ALA A 103 -2.20 12.18 -5.08
N ALA A 104 -1.10 11.42 -5.14
CA ALA A 104 -1.04 10.03 -4.69
C ALA A 104 -1.27 9.86 -3.17
N ALA A 105 -0.69 10.75 -2.36
CA ALA A 105 -0.82 10.72 -0.90
C ALA A 105 -2.28 10.81 -0.39
N PRO A 106 -3.11 11.81 -0.78
CA PRO A 106 -4.50 11.86 -0.37
C PRO A 106 -5.34 10.73 -0.97
N HIS A 107 -4.97 10.18 -2.13
CA HIS A 107 -5.63 8.99 -2.67
C HIS A 107 -5.44 7.78 -1.75
N ALA A 108 -4.20 7.51 -1.33
CA ALA A 108 -3.91 6.44 -0.36
C ALA A 108 -4.56 6.69 1.01
N ALA A 109 -4.62 7.96 1.45
CA ALA A 109 -5.30 8.33 2.69
C ALA A 109 -6.81 8.05 2.63
N GLY A 110 -7.46 8.30 1.49
CA GLY A 110 -8.86 7.96 1.25
C GLY A 110 -9.12 6.45 1.35
N VAL A 111 -8.25 5.64 0.74
CA VAL A 111 -8.32 4.18 0.87
C VAL A 111 -8.17 3.75 2.33
N ALA A 112 -7.18 4.31 3.05
CA ALA A 112 -6.99 3.99 4.46
C ALA A 112 -8.21 4.35 5.32
N ALA A 113 -8.85 5.50 5.06
CA ALA A 113 -10.07 5.91 5.76
C ALA A 113 -11.23 4.92 5.55
N LEU A 114 -11.44 4.46 4.30
CA LEU A 114 -12.44 3.43 4.00
C LEU A 114 -12.15 2.12 4.73
N LEU A 115 -10.88 1.72 4.84
CA LEU A 115 -10.51 0.51 5.58
C LEU A 115 -10.70 0.67 7.09
N PHE A 116 -10.48 1.85 7.67
CA PHE A 116 -10.83 2.12 9.07
C PHE A 116 -12.33 1.97 9.31
N GLU A 117 -13.17 2.52 8.42
CA GLU A 117 -14.62 2.39 8.49
C GLU A 117 -15.07 0.92 8.33
N ALA A 118 -14.47 0.20 7.39
CA ALA A 118 -14.77 -1.22 7.16
C ALA A 118 -14.47 -2.08 8.40
N GLN A 119 -13.34 -1.86 9.07
CA GLN A 119 -13.01 -2.60 10.29
C GLN A 119 -14.04 -2.39 11.40
N SER A 120 -14.49 -1.14 11.62
CA SER A 120 -15.54 -0.86 12.58
C SER A 120 -16.87 -1.50 12.17
N SER A 121 -17.21 -1.46 10.88
CA SER A 121 -18.45 -2.04 10.34
C SER A 121 -18.50 -3.56 10.41
N PHE A 122 -17.35 -4.23 10.26
CA PHE A 122 -17.21 -5.69 10.37
C PHE A 122 -16.94 -6.17 11.80
N GLY A 123 -16.85 -5.27 12.78
CA GLY A 123 -16.61 -5.63 14.18
C GLY A 123 -15.22 -6.23 14.44
N ILE A 124 -14.22 -5.86 13.64
CA ILE A 124 -12.86 -6.39 13.76
C ILE A 124 -12.20 -5.89 15.05
N ASN A 125 -11.87 -6.82 15.95
CA ASN A 125 -11.20 -6.54 17.22
C ASN A 125 -10.18 -7.65 17.54
N PRO A 126 -8.89 -7.34 17.77
CA PRO A 126 -8.27 -6.00 17.74
C PRO A 126 -8.20 -5.41 16.32
N PRO A 127 -8.09 -4.07 16.19
CA PRO A 127 -7.96 -3.44 14.88
C PRO A 127 -6.66 -3.86 14.18
N ILE A 128 -6.78 -4.19 12.90
CA ILE A 128 -5.70 -4.47 11.97
C ILE A 128 -4.90 -3.19 11.72
N ASN A 129 -3.58 -3.33 11.67
CA ASN A 129 -2.69 -2.27 11.25
C ASN A 129 -2.87 -1.99 9.74
N ILE A 130 -3.57 -0.90 9.40
CA ILE A 130 -3.89 -0.54 8.02
C ILE A 130 -2.64 -0.40 7.15
N ARG A 131 -1.53 0.14 7.68
CA ARG A 131 -0.29 0.25 6.90
C ARG A 131 0.26 -1.13 6.52
N GLN A 132 0.27 -2.07 7.46
CA GLN A 132 0.71 -3.45 7.19
C GLN A 132 -0.23 -4.17 6.23
N LEU A 133 -1.54 -3.99 6.40
CA LEU A 133 -2.54 -4.55 5.50
C LEU A 133 -2.36 -4.05 4.07
N LEU A 134 -2.20 -2.74 3.89
CA LEU A 134 -1.98 -2.13 2.58
C LEU A 134 -0.68 -2.62 1.94
N ASN A 135 0.40 -2.74 2.71
CA ASN A 135 1.67 -3.31 2.22
C ASN A 135 1.52 -4.78 1.79
N ALA A 136 0.78 -5.58 2.56
CA ALA A 136 0.61 -7.01 2.28
C ALA A 136 -0.35 -7.32 1.13
N THR A 137 -1.21 -6.37 0.75
CA THR A 137 -2.26 -6.55 -0.27
C THR A 137 -2.02 -5.69 -1.52
N ALA A 138 -0.92 -4.95 -1.54
CA ALA A 138 -0.47 -4.19 -2.70
C ALA A 138 -0.21 -5.10 -3.90
N ILE A 139 -0.39 -4.54 -5.08
CA ILE A 139 -0.09 -5.20 -6.34
C ILE A 139 1.38 -4.92 -6.65
N ASP A 140 2.23 -5.94 -6.60
CA ASP A 140 3.64 -5.84 -6.98
C ASP A 140 3.77 -5.24 -8.39
N MET A 141 4.65 -4.26 -8.54
CA MET A 141 4.89 -3.57 -9.83
C MET A 141 6.14 -4.07 -10.55
N ASN A 142 7.11 -4.59 -9.80
CA ASN A 142 8.38 -5.10 -10.30
C ASN A 142 8.56 -6.56 -9.84
N SER A 143 9.73 -6.89 -9.29
CA SER A 143 9.97 -8.16 -8.60
C SER A 143 9.09 -8.27 -7.36
N PRO A 144 8.60 -9.48 -7.00
CA PRO A 144 7.81 -9.66 -5.79
C PRO A 144 8.51 -9.14 -4.53
N GLY A 145 7.77 -8.40 -3.71
CA GLY A 145 8.25 -7.85 -2.45
C GLY A 145 8.71 -6.40 -2.55
N PHE A 146 9.53 -5.97 -1.58
CA PHE A 146 9.91 -4.57 -1.47
C PHE A 146 11.02 -4.19 -2.46
N ASP A 147 10.84 -3.05 -3.14
CA ASP A 147 11.89 -2.38 -3.90
C ASP A 147 11.93 -0.86 -3.64
N PHE A 148 13.10 -0.22 -3.76
CA PHE A 148 13.26 1.21 -3.47
C PHE A 148 12.62 2.17 -4.50
N THR A 149 12.07 1.64 -5.58
CA THR A 149 11.32 2.39 -6.60
C THR A 149 9.84 2.38 -6.27
N SER A 150 9.22 1.21 -6.14
CA SER A 150 7.76 1.02 -6.00
C SER A 150 7.29 0.71 -4.57
N GLY A 151 8.21 0.52 -3.64
CA GLY A 151 7.87 0.08 -2.29
C GLY A 151 7.40 -1.37 -2.29
N TYR A 152 6.31 -1.65 -1.58
CA TYR A 152 5.59 -2.92 -1.66
C TYR A 152 4.65 -3.00 -2.87
N GLY A 153 4.66 -2.00 -3.76
CA GLY A 153 3.83 -1.96 -4.97
C GLY A 153 2.64 -1.01 -4.89
N PHE A 154 1.69 -1.20 -5.80
CA PHE A 154 0.54 -0.33 -6.00
C PHE A 154 -0.61 -0.65 -5.04
N ILE A 155 -1.17 0.39 -4.42
CA ILE A 155 -2.25 0.26 -3.45
C ILE A 155 -3.50 -0.37 -4.09
N SER A 156 -4.07 -1.39 -3.44
CA SER A 156 -5.30 -2.05 -3.87
C SER A 156 -6.34 -2.04 -2.77
N ALA A 157 -7.31 -1.12 -2.88
CA ALA A 157 -8.44 -1.04 -1.95
C ALA A 157 -9.26 -2.34 -1.95
N TYR A 158 -9.43 -2.96 -3.11
CA TYR A 158 -10.18 -4.20 -3.27
C TYR A 158 -9.50 -5.37 -2.54
N ASN A 159 -8.21 -5.61 -2.77
CA ASN A 159 -7.49 -6.71 -2.12
C ASN A 159 -7.42 -6.49 -0.60
N ALA A 160 -7.18 -5.25 -0.17
CA ALA A 160 -7.17 -4.89 1.24
C ALA A 160 -8.53 -5.15 1.90
N LEU A 161 -9.64 -4.70 1.30
CA LEU A 161 -10.97 -4.92 1.83
C LEU A 161 -11.35 -6.40 1.84
N ALA A 162 -11.04 -7.13 0.76
CA ALA A 162 -11.28 -8.58 0.68
C ALA A 162 -10.54 -9.36 1.78
N ALA A 163 -9.32 -8.93 2.13
CA ALA A 163 -8.56 -9.54 3.22
C ALA A 163 -9.20 -9.30 4.60
N ILE A 164 -9.90 -8.18 4.81
CA ILE A 164 -10.67 -7.91 6.05
C ILE A 164 -12.03 -8.61 6.03
N ALA A 165 -12.66 -8.70 4.86
CA ALA A 165 -14.01 -9.28 4.71
C ALA A 165 -14.04 -10.80 4.83
N ASN A 166 -12.88 -11.47 4.76
CA ASN A 166 -12.81 -12.91 4.99
C ASN A 166 -13.07 -13.22 6.47
N PRO A 167 -14.13 -13.99 6.80
CA PRO A 167 -14.42 -14.34 8.18
C PRO A 167 -13.26 -15.16 8.75
N ILE A 168 -12.58 -14.62 9.75
CA ILE A 168 -11.64 -15.38 10.56
C ILE A 168 -12.49 -16.19 11.54
N PRO A 169 -12.51 -17.53 11.48
CA PRO A 169 -13.23 -18.32 12.46
C PRO A 169 -12.64 -18.02 13.84
N ILE A 170 -13.50 -17.60 14.76
CA ILE A 170 -13.14 -17.38 16.16
C ILE A 170 -13.41 -18.69 16.88
N LEU A 171 -12.41 -19.22 17.59
CA LEU A 171 -12.61 -20.36 18.49
C LEU A 171 -13.42 -19.89 19.70
N ASP A 172 -14.73 -20.10 19.66
CA ASP A 172 -15.64 -19.73 20.76
C ASP A 172 -15.46 -20.64 21.98
N ASN A 173 -15.44 -21.96 21.76
CA ASN A 173 -15.11 -22.94 22.79
C ASN A 173 -14.56 -24.22 22.16
N LEU A 174 -13.76 -24.95 22.93
CA LEU A 174 -13.49 -26.36 22.69
C LEU A 174 -14.55 -27.15 23.45
N ASN A 175 -15.57 -27.65 22.75
CA ASN A 175 -16.54 -28.56 23.34
C ASN A 175 -15.92 -29.96 23.48
N LEU A 176 -15.61 -30.34 24.73
CA LEU A 176 -15.07 -31.66 25.07
C LEU A 176 -16.13 -32.59 25.67
N ASP A 177 -17.41 -32.23 25.65
CA ASP A 177 -18.48 -32.98 26.32
C ASP A 177 -18.67 -34.41 25.75
N ASN A 178 -18.22 -34.61 24.50
CA ASN A 178 -18.22 -35.92 23.83
C ASN A 178 -16.81 -36.55 23.76
N LEU A 179 -15.79 -35.95 24.38
CA LEU A 179 -14.45 -36.53 24.43
C LEU A 179 -14.42 -37.63 25.47
N ASN A 180 -14.37 -38.89 25.04
CA ASN A 180 -14.14 -40.00 25.94
C ASN A 180 -12.67 -40.00 26.40
N THR A 181 -12.42 -39.40 27.57
CA THR A 181 -11.09 -39.29 28.19
C THR A 181 -10.53 -40.62 28.68
N GLU A 182 -11.31 -41.71 28.66
CA GLU A 182 -10.79 -43.06 28.94
C GLU A 182 -10.11 -43.67 27.71
N ILE A 183 -10.40 -43.19 26.51
CA ILE A 183 -9.88 -43.73 25.23
C ILE A 183 -8.93 -42.75 24.54
N TYR A 184 -9.12 -41.44 24.72
CA TYR A 184 -8.36 -40.41 24.01
C TYR A 184 -7.69 -39.42 24.98
N GLN A 185 -6.41 -39.15 24.75
CA GLN A 185 -5.65 -38.05 25.35
C GLN A 185 -5.67 -36.81 24.44
N PRO A 186 -5.47 -35.60 25.00
CA PRO A 186 -5.33 -34.38 24.20
C PRO A 186 -4.23 -34.56 23.13
N GLY A 187 -4.62 -34.52 21.86
CA GLY A 187 -3.72 -34.73 20.70
C GLY A 187 -3.97 -36.01 19.90
N ASP A 188 -4.80 -36.94 20.36
CA ASP A 188 -5.05 -38.23 19.68
C ASP A 188 -5.96 -38.13 18.45
N ILE A 189 -6.72 -37.04 18.33
CA ILE A 189 -7.68 -36.81 17.24
C ILE A 189 -7.51 -35.38 16.73
N GLU A 190 -7.31 -35.23 15.42
CA GLU A 190 -7.31 -33.92 14.78
C GLU A 190 -8.72 -33.33 14.81
N PHE A 191 -8.79 -32.07 15.26
CA PHE A 191 -10.04 -31.32 15.23
C PHE A 191 -10.36 -30.90 13.80
N THR A 192 -11.62 -31.03 13.40
CA THR A 192 -12.12 -30.42 12.17
C THR A 192 -12.96 -29.21 12.55
N LEU A 193 -12.55 -28.01 12.13
CA LEU A 193 -13.39 -26.80 12.24
C LEU A 193 -14.61 -26.98 11.32
N ILE A 194 -15.80 -26.95 11.90
CA ILE A 194 -17.08 -26.93 11.17
C ILE A 194 -17.57 -25.49 11.07
#